data_AF-A0A6J6D3S4-F1
#
_entry.id   AF-A0A6J6D3S4-F1
#
_cell.length_a   1.000
_cell.length_b   1.000
_cell.length_c   1.000
_cell.angle_alpha   90.00
_cell.angle_beta   90.00
_cell.angle_gamma   90.00
#
_symmetry.space_group_name_H-M   'P 1'
#
loop_
_entity.id
_entity.type
_entity.pdbx_description
1 polymer ?
#
loop_
_entity_poly.entity_id
_entity_poly.type
_entity_poly.pdbx_seq_one_letter_code
_entity_poly.pdbx_strand_id
1 'polypeptide(L)'
;MSRRIEIELTSKREDGTWTWRAAGALQPKGVVDDAVVPAGVAVKDVVRAEVESDLDGTRVLSIAAPKQKAERTGLLEILPSAKPFEPVTQQLRKKGPRDGDKRRKGGSKDRGEKGPRPEGQDRPRRQFFEAPPELPQRPKPKRIKARRVNVDAVLAELPEAHRTIAEKVLNGGVPAVRVAIEEQNKEAVAQGREKIPAEGLIQIAEQLLPRLRVAEWRDRALGAETIIEEVDLRDLRSLVVSSEQLVAIDEETRALVAKMKQALVVRQETEIRLWLEDIATATKIGRVVRALRLSSQPPKAGVPFPPALATQLVDATVAGLTPDAPAERWIALMEAAAFSPVHGKVLPPAVPAVVSDELLKTVTRLGPLMPQLAALFGVMVDPKARAPRPLPMARPTRPKKKSASEVNKSADAVSAEKTSAE
;
A
#
# COMPACT_ATOMS: atom_id res chain seq x y z
N MET A 1 -8.41 -6.29 11.95
CA MET A 1 -8.01 -5.80 10.61
C MET A 1 -8.02 -6.97 9.63
N SER A 2 -8.85 -6.90 8.59
CA SER A 2 -8.98 -7.96 7.60
C SER A 2 -7.81 -7.95 6.61
N ARG A 3 -7.25 -9.12 6.31
CA ARG A 3 -6.16 -9.30 5.35
C ARG A 3 -6.46 -10.48 4.44
N ARG A 4 -6.01 -10.38 3.19
CA ARG A 4 -6.13 -11.47 2.23
C ARG A 4 -4.96 -12.43 2.41
N ILE A 5 -5.28 -13.69 2.68
CA ILE A 5 -4.31 -14.79 2.74
C ILE A 5 -4.81 -15.96 1.88
N GLU A 6 -3.90 -16.81 1.45
CA GLU A 6 -4.24 -18.09 0.83
C GLU A 6 -4.37 -19.15 1.94
N ILE A 7 -5.54 -19.79 2.00
CA ILE A 7 -5.85 -20.85 2.95
C ILE A 7 -6.19 -22.12 2.19
N GLU A 8 -5.87 -23.26 2.79
CA GLU A 8 -6.27 -24.58 2.33
C GLU A 8 -7.35 -25.13 3.26
N LEU A 9 -8.47 -25.59 2.71
CA LEU A 9 -9.52 -26.23 3.48
C LEU A 9 -9.14 -27.69 3.77
N THR A 10 -8.98 -28.07 5.03
CA THR A 10 -8.40 -29.37 5.43
C THR A 10 -9.43 -30.46 5.67
N SER A 11 -10.62 -30.13 6.15
CA SER A 11 -11.72 -31.10 6.30
C SER A 11 -13.07 -30.40 6.40
N LYS A 12 -14.15 -31.07 5.98
CA LYS A 12 -15.54 -30.68 6.26
C LYS A 12 -16.06 -31.57 7.40
N ARG A 13 -16.60 -30.98 8.45
CA ARG A 13 -17.26 -31.68 9.57
C ARG A 13 -18.75 -31.78 9.31
N GLU A 14 -19.39 -32.79 9.88
CA GLU A 14 -20.83 -33.03 9.74
C GLU A 14 -21.68 -31.89 10.33
N ASP A 15 -21.11 -31.15 11.29
CA ASP A 15 -21.73 -29.97 11.94
C ASP A 15 -21.78 -28.71 11.03
N GLY A 16 -21.52 -28.82 9.74
CA GLY A 16 -21.55 -27.68 8.81
C GLY A 16 -20.37 -26.71 8.96
N THR A 17 -19.24 -27.17 9.50
CA THR A 17 -18.02 -26.36 9.64
C THR A 17 -16.83 -26.99 8.91
N TRP A 18 -15.91 -26.15 8.44
CA TRP A 18 -14.69 -26.55 7.76
C TRP A 18 -13.47 -26.20 8.60
N THR A 19 -12.49 -27.09 8.66
CA THR A 19 -11.17 -26.76 9.19
C THR A 19 -10.31 -26.19 8.08
N TRP A 20 -9.43 -25.24 8.39
CA TRP A 20 -8.51 -24.66 7.42
C TRP A 20 -7.11 -24.47 7.98
N ARG A 21 -6.13 -24.42 7.08
CA ARG A 21 -4.72 -24.06 7.37
C ARG A 21 -4.24 -22.98 6.41
N ALA A 22 -3.20 -22.23 6.79
CA ALA A 22 -2.55 -21.37 5.81
C ALA A 22 -1.92 -22.24 4.71
N ALA A 23 -1.96 -21.83 3.44
CA ALA A 23 -1.41 -22.60 2.33
C ALA A 23 0.07 -22.97 2.62
N GLY A 24 0.39 -24.27 2.57
CA GLY A 24 1.73 -24.79 2.87
C GLY A 24 2.05 -24.98 4.37
N ALA A 25 1.12 -24.71 5.29
CA ALA A 25 1.31 -24.99 6.72
C ALA A 25 1.04 -26.45 7.06
N LEU A 26 1.73 -26.99 8.08
CA LEU A 26 1.53 -28.38 8.53
C LEU A 26 0.32 -28.55 9.44
N GLN A 27 -0.02 -27.54 10.25
CA GLN A 27 -1.10 -27.62 11.23
C GLN A 27 -2.31 -26.75 10.85
N PRO A 28 -3.54 -27.22 11.13
CA PRO A 28 -4.76 -26.41 10.98
C PRO A 28 -4.70 -25.19 11.89
N LYS A 29 -5.15 -24.04 11.35
CA LYS A 29 -5.13 -22.74 12.05
C LYS A 29 -6.49 -22.35 12.62
N GLY A 30 -7.58 -22.93 12.12
CA GLY A 30 -8.91 -22.58 12.62
C GLY A 30 -10.06 -23.29 11.91
N VAL A 31 -11.27 -22.81 12.20
CA VAL A 31 -12.54 -23.31 11.68
C VAL A 31 -13.26 -22.18 10.94
N VAL A 32 -14.00 -22.50 9.88
CA VAL A 32 -14.85 -21.58 9.10
C VAL A 32 -16.21 -22.23 8.87
N ASP A 33 -17.27 -21.43 8.86
CA ASP A 33 -18.65 -21.88 8.62
C ASP A 33 -18.88 -22.21 7.12
N ASP A 34 -19.64 -23.26 6.82
CA ASP A 34 -20.00 -23.65 5.44
C ASP A 34 -20.71 -22.52 4.69
N ALA A 35 -21.44 -21.64 5.40
CA ALA A 35 -22.11 -20.48 4.81
C ALA A 35 -21.14 -19.45 4.16
N VAL A 36 -19.87 -19.45 4.54
CA VAL A 36 -18.82 -18.55 4.04
C VAL A 36 -18.03 -19.17 2.88
N VAL A 37 -18.16 -20.49 2.68
CA VAL A 37 -17.46 -21.25 1.64
C VAL A 37 -18.27 -21.18 0.33
N PRO A 38 -17.67 -20.69 -0.79
CA PRO A 38 -18.35 -20.66 -2.08
C PRO A 38 -18.71 -22.06 -2.57
N ALA A 39 -19.85 -22.18 -3.25
CA ALA A 39 -20.27 -23.43 -3.87
C ALA A 39 -19.23 -23.92 -4.90
N GLY A 40 -18.90 -25.21 -4.86
CA GLY A 40 -17.93 -25.85 -5.78
C GLY A 40 -16.49 -25.93 -5.26
N VAL A 41 -16.22 -25.55 -4.00
CA VAL A 41 -14.92 -25.72 -3.34
C VAL A 41 -14.86 -27.06 -2.61
N ALA A 42 -13.78 -27.83 -2.81
CA ALA A 42 -13.55 -29.13 -2.20
C ALA A 42 -12.49 -29.09 -1.09
N VAL A 43 -12.40 -30.18 -0.32
CA VAL A 43 -11.31 -30.37 0.66
C VAL A 43 -9.97 -30.44 -0.09
N LYS A 44 -8.95 -29.76 0.45
CA LYS A 44 -7.60 -29.49 -0.11
C LYS A 44 -7.50 -28.38 -1.14
N ASP A 45 -8.61 -27.70 -1.46
CA ASP A 45 -8.52 -26.53 -2.33
C ASP A 45 -7.83 -25.35 -1.63
N VAL A 46 -6.92 -24.70 -2.34
CA VAL A 46 -6.29 -23.45 -1.91
C VAL A 46 -7.11 -22.28 -2.41
N VAL A 47 -7.75 -21.57 -1.49
CA VAL A 47 -8.65 -20.45 -1.75
C VAL A 47 -8.12 -19.16 -1.13
N ARG A 48 -8.46 -18.03 -1.73
CA ARG A 48 -8.11 -16.72 -1.18
C ARG A 48 -9.15 -16.29 -0.16
N ALA A 49 -8.77 -16.26 1.10
CA ALA A 49 -9.64 -15.83 2.19
C ALA A 49 -9.28 -14.43 2.67
N GLU A 50 -10.31 -13.66 3.00
CA GLU A 50 -10.19 -12.45 3.80
C GLU A 50 -10.37 -12.84 5.26
N VAL A 51 -9.33 -12.57 6.05
CA VAL A 51 -9.16 -13.10 7.40
C VAL A 51 -8.85 -11.98 8.35
N GLU A 52 -9.54 -11.95 9.48
CA GLU A 52 -9.30 -11.05 10.59
C GLU A 52 -8.49 -11.77 11.67
N SER A 53 -7.49 -11.08 12.21
CA SER A 53 -6.78 -11.52 13.41
C SER A 53 -7.08 -10.54 14.54
N ASP A 54 -7.59 -11.09 15.63
CA ASP A 54 -7.96 -10.47 16.89
C ASP A 54 -7.31 -11.22 18.06
N LEU A 55 -7.60 -10.82 19.29
CA LEU A 55 -7.02 -11.45 20.48
C LEU A 55 -7.49 -12.90 20.68
N ASP A 56 -8.66 -13.24 20.16
CA ASP A 56 -9.30 -14.54 20.36
C ASP A 56 -8.95 -15.53 19.24
N GLY A 57 -8.22 -15.09 18.21
CA GLY A 57 -7.62 -15.96 17.20
C GLY A 57 -7.56 -15.34 15.82
N THR A 58 -7.80 -16.18 14.81
CA THR A 58 -7.81 -15.77 13.41
C THR A 58 -9.10 -16.27 12.79
N ARG A 59 -10.01 -15.34 12.46
CA ARG A 59 -11.34 -15.61 11.93
C ARG A 59 -11.40 -15.35 10.43
N VAL A 60 -11.91 -16.32 9.67
CA VAL A 60 -12.18 -16.13 8.23
C VAL A 60 -13.49 -15.35 8.08
N LEU A 61 -13.45 -14.20 7.41
CA LEU A 61 -14.60 -13.33 7.17
C LEU A 61 -15.29 -13.63 5.84
N SER A 62 -14.51 -13.88 4.79
CA SER A 62 -15.04 -14.28 3.48
C SER A 62 -14.00 -15.07 2.68
N ILE A 63 -14.47 -15.96 1.82
CA ILE A 63 -13.61 -16.70 0.89
C ILE A 63 -13.97 -16.27 -0.53
N ALA A 64 -12.97 -15.86 -1.30
CA ALA A 64 -13.14 -15.52 -2.71
C ALA A 64 -13.46 -16.78 -3.51
N ALA A 65 -14.48 -16.73 -4.36
CA ALA A 65 -14.81 -17.81 -5.27
C ALA A 65 -13.58 -18.17 -6.15
N PRO A 66 -13.33 -19.46 -6.40
CA PRO A 66 -12.26 -19.87 -7.30
C PRO A 66 -12.49 -19.20 -8.65
N LYS A 67 -11.43 -18.63 -9.24
CA LYS A 67 -11.51 -18.11 -10.61
C LYS A 67 -11.85 -19.28 -11.51
N GLN A 68 -13.09 -19.34 -12.01
CA GLN A 68 -13.42 -20.23 -13.12
C GLN A 68 -12.43 -19.91 -14.24
N LYS A 69 -11.64 -20.91 -14.66
CA LYS A 69 -10.87 -20.79 -15.90
C LYS A 69 -11.92 -20.57 -16.98
N ALA A 70 -11.97 -19.36 -17.54
CA ALA A 70 -12.73 -19.14 -18.75
C ALA A 70 -12.25 -20.17 -19.77
N GLU A 71 -13.16 -21.01 -20.26
CA GLU A 71 -12.88 -21.81 -21.44
C GLU A 71 -12.38 -20.86 -22.53
N ARG A 72 -11.31 -21.25 -23.25
CA ARG A 72 -10.72 -20.43 -24.32
C ARG A 72 -11.67 -20.42 -25.52
N THR A 73 -12.79 -19.70 -25.40
CA THR A 73 -13.70 -19.41 -26.50
C THR A 73 -13.15 -18.21 -27.26
N GLY A 74 -12.25 -18.50 -28.20
CA GLY A 74 -11.61 -17.47 -29.02
C GLY A 74 -10.57 -17.98 -30.02
N LEU A 75 -10.56 -19.29 -30.32
CA LEU A 75 -9.82 -19.77 -31.49
C LEU A 75 -10.63 -19.38 -32.73
N LEU A 76 -10.23 -18.31 -33.39
CA LEU A 76 -10.75 -17.98 -34.72
C LEU A 76 -10.17 -18.99 -35.70
N GLU A 77 -11.01 -19.92 -36.16
CA GLU A 77 -10.68 -20.80 -37.27
C GLU A 77 -10.79 -19.99 -38.57
N ILE A 78 -9.65 -19.71 -39.21
CA ILE A 78 -9.61 -18.95 -40.45
C ILE A 78 -10.08 -19.89 -41.57
N LEU A 79 -11.33 -19.74 -42.00
CA LEU A 79 -11.83 -20.39 -43.21
C LEU A 79 -11.20 -19.71 -44.43
N PRO A 80 -10.63 -20.46 -45.40
CA PRO A 80 -10.07 -19.88 -46.62
C PRO A 80 -11.19 -19.23 -47.44
N SER A 81 -11.16 -17.90 -47.53
CA SER A 81 -12.03 -17.10 -48.38
C SER A 81 -11.53 -17.14 -49.83
N ALA A 82 -12.40 -17.53 -50.77
CA ALA A 82 -12.13 -17.48 -52.21
C ALA A 82 -12.24 -16.06 -52.83
N LYS A 83 -12.44 -15.02 -52.01
CA LYS A 83 -12.51 -13.63 -52.49
C LYS A 83 -11.11 -12.99 -52.47
N PRO A 84 -10.67 -12.33 -53.56
CA PRO A 84 -9.40 -11.62 -53.58
C PRO A 84 -9.39 -10.47 -52.56
N PHE A 85 -8.28 -10.34 -51.86
CA PHE A 85 -8.08 -9.37 -50.78
C PHE A 85 -7.88 -7.96 -51.37
N GLU A 86 -8.79 -7.03 -51.07
CA GLU A 86 -8.63 -5.61 -51.37
C GLU A 86 -8.13 -4.85 -50.13
N PRO A 87 -6.92 -4.27 -50.16
CA PRO A 87 -6.38 -3.52 -49.03
C PRO A 87 -7.06 -2.15 -48.91
N VAL A 88 -7.80 -1.92 -47.82
CA VAL A 88 -8.32 -0.59 -47.47
C VAL A 88 -7.27 0.16 -46.65
N THR A 89 -6.55 1.10 -47.27
CA THR A 89 -5.64 2.02 -46.56
C THR A 89 -6.40 3.26 -46.09
N GLN A 90 -6.62 3.40 -44.79
CA GLN A 90 -7.14 4.64 -44.19
C GLN A 90 -6.01 5.63 -43.91
N GLN A 91 -6.01 6.78 -44.60
CA GLN A 91 -5.16 7.92 -44.26
C GLN A 91 -5.88 8.82 -43.24
N LEU A 92 -5.28 8.97 -42.06
CA LEU A 92 -5.71 9.92 -41.03
C LEU A 92 -5.40 11.36 -41.46
N ARG A 93 -6.44 12.21 -41.60
CA ARG A 93 -6.28 13.64 -41.86
C ARG A 93 -5.68 14.38 -40.64
N LYS A 94 -4.78 15.33 -40.91
CA LYS A 94 -4.24 16.31 -39.95
C LYS A 94 -5.35 17.21 -39.39
N LYS A 95 -5.33 17.38 -38.06
CA LYS A 95 -6.22 18.24 -37.27
C LYS A 95 -5.72 19.70 -37.32
N GLY A 96 -6.50 20.60 -37.90
CA GLY A 96 -6.27 22.05 -37.88
C GLY A 96 -6.83 22.74 -36.61
N PRO A 97 -6.49 24.02 -36.36
CA PRO A 97 -6.87 24.75 -35.16
C PRO A 97 -8.33 25.19 -35.23
N ARG A 98 -9.08 24.98 -34.13
CA ARG A 98 -10.49 25.33 -34.05
C ARG A 98 -10.63 26.77 -33.55
N ASP A 99 -10.83 27.67 -34.49
CA ASP A 99 -11.50 28.95 -34.26
C ASP A 99 -13.00 28.68 -34.05
N GLY A 100 -13.63 29.40 -33.12
CA GLY A 100 -14.91 29.00 -32.54
C GLY A 100 -15.67 30.15 -31.89
N ASP A 101 -15.92 31.16 -32.71
CA ASP A 101 -17.17 31.92 -32.85
C ASP A 101 -17.76 32.76 -31.71
N LYS A 102 -18.27 33.88 -32.22
CA LYS A 102 -18.91 35.04 -31.63
C LYS A 102 -20.34 34.75 -31.18
N ARG A 103 -20.69 35.46 -30.09
CA ARG A 103 -21.94 36.20 -29.86
C ARG A 103 -23.21 35.41 -29.53
N ARG A 104 -23.76 35.71 -28.34
CA ARG A 104 -25.08 36.34 -28.21
C ARG A 104 -25.10 37.31 -27.02
N LYS A 105 -25.90 38.36 -27.21
CA LYS A 105 -25.86 39.69 -26.60
C LYS A 105 -27.10 39.85 -25.71
N GLY A 106 -26.92 40.49 -24.56
CA GLY A 106 -27.94 41.33 -23.91
C GLY A 106 -28.68 40.72 -22.73
N GLY A 107 -28.59 41.38 -21.57
CA GLY A 107 -29.39 41.10 -20.37
C GLY A 107 -28.86 41.82 -19.14
N SER A 108 -29.36 43.03 -18.90
CA SER A 108 -28.96 44.01 -17.87
C SER A 108 -29.30 43.61 -16.41
N LYS A 109 -28.63 44.30 -15.46
CA LYS A 109 -28.90 44.42 -14.00
C LYS A 109 -28.63 43.16 -13.14
N ASP A 110 -27.99 43.20 -11.97
CA ASP A 110 -27.87 44.26 -10.98
C ASP A 110 -26.54 44.20 -10.20
N ARG A 111 -26.14 45.39 -9.73
CA ARG A 111 -25.00 45.70 -8.86
C ARG A 111 -25.38 45.27 -7.43
N GLY A 112 -24.70 44.27 -6.89
CA GLY A 112 -24.81 43.88 -5.47
C GLY A 112 -23.48 44.13 -4.77
N GLU A 113 -23.45 45.15 -3.92
CA GLU A 113 -22.32 45.58 -3.11
C GLU A 113 -21.70 44.45 -2.27
N LYS A 114 -20.38 44.42 -2.26
CA LYS A 114 -19.55 43.59 -1.41
C LYS A 114 -19.51 44.26 -0.03
N GLY A 115 -20.44 43.89 0.85
CA GLY A 115 -20.43 44.33 2.25
C GLY A 115 -19.21 43.78 3.03
N PRO A 116 -18.68 44.54 4.01
CA PRO A 116 -17.54 44.12 4.82
C PRO A 116 -17.90 42.97 5.75
N ARG A 117 -16.93 42.08 5.94
CA ARG A 117 -16.99 40.88 6.78
C ARG A 117 -17.24 41.28 8.25
N PRO A 118 -18.29 40.77 8.93
CA PRO A 118 -18.46 41.03 10.35
C PRO A 118 -17.38 40.31 11.16
N GLU A 119 -16.62 41.10 11.91
CA GLU A 119 -15.84 40.66 13.06
C GLU A 119 -16.74 40.03 14.13
N GLY A 120 -16.18 39.07 14.87
CA GLY A 120 -16.60 38.78 16.24
C GLY A 120 -17.96 38.13 16.42
N GLN A 121 -18.11 36.86 16.00
CA GLN A 121 -19.04 35.97 16.69
C GLN A 121 -18.24 35.06 17.62
N ASP A 122 -18.36 35.35 18.91
CA ASP A 122 -18.03 34.49 20.04
C ASP A 122 -18.59 33.09 19.79
N ARG A 123 -17.76 32.22 19.22
CA ARG A 123 -17.96 30.78 19.36
C ARG A 123 -17.61 30.45 20.82
N PRO A 124 -18.47 29.76 21.57
CA PRO A 124 -18.13 29.34 22.92
C PRO A 124 -16.79 28.63 22.87
N ARG A 125 -15.82 29.16 23.62
CA ARG A 125 -14.48 28.58 23.76
C ARG A 125 -14.66 27.09 24.07
N ARG A 126 -14.29 26.22 23.12
CA ARG A 126 -14.13 24.78 23.37
C ARG A 126 -13.36 24.67 24.69
N GLN A 127 -13.96 24.00 25.68
CA GLN A 127 -13.31 23.72 26.95
C GLN A 127 -11.89 23.24 26.63
N PHE A 128 -10.89 23.96 27.12
CA PHE A 128 -9.49 23.75 26.77
C PHE A 128 -9.06 22.42 27.40
N PHE A 129 -9.31 21.32 26.69
CA PHE A 129 -8.71 20.04 27.02
C PHE A 129 -7.22 20.20 26.74
N GLU A 130 -6.39 20.17 27.77
CA GLU A 130 -4.94 20.15 27.59
C GLU A 130 -4.61 18.97 26.67
N ALA A 131 -4.05 19.29 25.50
CA ALA A 131 -3.69 18.27 24.53
C ALA A 131 -2.64 17.38 25.18
N PRO A 132 -2.84 16.05 25.20
CA PRO A 132 -1.83 15.14 25.75
C PRO A 132 -0.44 15.43 25.15
N PRO A 133 0.65 15.33 25.93
CA PRO A 133 2.00 15.74 25.49
C PRO A 133 2.48 14.95 24.27
N GLU A 134 3.18 15.60 23.32
CA GLU A 134 3.73 14.98 22.09
C GLU A 134 4.60 13.76 22.35
N LEU A 135 4.30 12.68 21.63
CA LEU A 135 5.08 11.45 21.66
C LEU A 135 6.34 11.71 20.82
N PRO A 136 7.54 11.47 21.37
CA PRO A 136 8.75 11.54 20.57
C PRO A 136 8.60 10.61 19.37
N GLN A 137 8.80 11.16 18.17
CA GLN A 137 8.74 10.36 16.95
C GLN A 137 10.11 9.71 16.75
N ARG A 138 10.12 8.38 16.61
CA ARG A 138 11.35 7.66 16.30
C ARG A 138 11.91 8.12 14.95
N PRO A 139 13.25 8.15 14.79
CA PRO A 139 13.86 8.51 13.52
C PRO A 139 13.38 7.56 12.43
N LYS A 140 13.19 8.10 11.22
CA LYS A 140 12.79 7.28 10.07
C LYS A 140 13.94 6.33 9.71
N PRO A 141 13.63 5.08 9.33
CA PRO A 141 14.67 4.15 8.93
C PRO A 141 15.38 4.64 7.65
N LYS A 142 16.67 4.32 7.55
CA LYS A 142 17.53 4.68 6.42
C LYS A 142 17.30 3.72 5.25
N ARG A 143 17.27 4.26 4.03
CA ARG A 143 17.20 3.49 2.79
C ARG A 143 18.58 2.99 2.39
N ILE A 144 18.65 1.78 1.82
CA ILE A 144 19.91 1.22 1.32
C ILE A 144 20.38 2.03 0.10
N LYS A 145 21.64 2.47 0.13
CA LYS A 145 22.33 3.03 -1.04
C LYS A 145 23.29 1.97 -1.57
N ALA A 146 22.98 1.40 -2.73
CA ALA A 146 23.86 0.43 -3.37
C ALA A 146 25.18 1.10 -3.74
N ARG A 147 26.28 0.37 -3.53
CA ARG A 147 27.60 0.73 -4.06
C ARG A 147 27.68 0.34 -5.54
N ARG A 148 28.83 0.55 -6.17
CA ARG A 148 29.13 0.06 -7.53
C ARG A 148 30.49 -0.64 -7.62
N VAL A 149 31.08 -1.02 -6.49
CA VAL A 149 32.45 -1.53 -6.47
C VAL A 149 32.55 -2.89 -7.15
N ASN A 150 31.62 -3.81 -6.86
CA ASN A 150 31.62 -5.15 -7.42
C ASN A 150 31.14 -5.14 -8.87
N VAL A 151 30.14 -4.32 -9.19
CA VAL A 151 29.66 -4.17 -10.57
C VAL A 151 30.76 -3.59 -11.47
N ASP A 152 31.42 -2.52 -11.04
CA ASP A 152 32.49 -1.90 -11.82
C ASP A 152 33.69 -2.85 -11.99
N ALA A 153 34.01 -3.67 -10.98
CA ALA A 153 35.01 -4.72 -11.08
C ALA A 153 34.66 -5.76 -12.16
N VAL A 154 33.41 -6.25 -12.19
CA VAL A 154 32.96 -7.18 -13.24
C VAL A 154 33.03 -6.52 -14.62
N LEU A 155 32.62 -5.26 -14.76
CA LEU A 155 32.68 -4.54 -16.04
C LEU A 155 34.12 -4.28 -16.52
N ALA A 156 35.08 -4.13 -15.60
CA ALA A 156 36.48 -3.93 -15.93
C ALA A 156 37.18 -5.19 -16.46
N GLU A 157 36.73 -6.38 -16.05
CA GLU A 157 37.27 -7.66 -16.53
C GLU A 157 36.72 -8.09 -17.90
N LEU A 158 35.57 -7.53 -18.32
CA LEU A 158 34.92 -7.92 -19.56
C LEU A 158 35.62 -7.30 -20.78
N PRO A 159 35.71 -8.03 -21.92
CA PRO A 159 36.07 -7.44 -23.20
C PRO A 159 35.15 -6.26 -23.55
N GLU A 160 35.66 -5.24 -24.26
CA GLU A 160 34.91 -4.02 -24.58
C GLU A 160 33.56 -4.29 -25.26
N ALA A 161 33.53 -5.26 -26.18
CA ALA A 161 32.30 -5.68 -26.87
C ALA A 161 31.25 -6.25 -25.90
N HIS A 162 31.66 -6.99 -24.87
CA HIS A 162 30.76 -7.58 -23.88
C HIS A 162 30.35 -6.57 -22.79
N ARG A 163 31.18 -5.56 -22.54
CA ARG A 163 30.91 -4.51 -21.56
C ARG A 163 29.66 -3.70 -21.92
N THR A 164 29.49 -3.32 -23.18
CA THR A 164 28.30 -2.59 -23.64
C THR A 164 27.01 -3.39 -23.46
N ILE A 165 27.07 -4.70 -23.71
CA ILE A 165 25.96 -5.63 -23.47
C ILE A 165 25.67 -5.71 -21.96
N ALA A 166 26.70 -5.89 -21.13
CA ALA A 166 26.57 -5.95 -19.68
C ALA A 166 25.94 -4.68 -19.09
N GLU A 167 26.35 -3.49 -19.55
CA GLU A 167 25.75 -2.22 -19.14
C GLU A 167 24.26 -2.12 -19.52
N LYS A 168 23.87 -2.64 -20.69
CA LYS A 168 22.45 -2.73 -21.08
C LYS A 168 21.68 -3.74 -20.22
N VAL A 169 22.29 -4.86 -19.86
CA VAL A 169 21.71 -5.85 -18.95
C VAL A 169 21.49 -5.25 -17.56
N LEU A 170 22.42 -4.47 -17.02
CA LEU A 170 22.26 -3.81 -15.70
C LEU A 170 21.10 -2.80 -15.69
N ASN A 171 20.83 -2.14 -16.82
CA ASN A 171 19.78 -1.12 -16.90
C ASN A 171 18.35 -1.69 -17.00
N GLY A 172 18.17 -2.91 -17.51
CA GLY A 172 16.82 -3.46 -17.70
C GLY A 172 16.73 -4.95 -18.01
N GLY A 173 17.78 -5.71 -17.69
CA GLY A 173 17.90 -7.13 -17.95
C GLY A 173 18.01 -7.47 -19.45
N VAL A 174 17.89 -8.77 -19.75
CA VAL A 174 17.89 -9.28 -21.13
C VAL A 174 16.81 -8.64 -22.03
N PRO A 175 15.59 -8.32 -21.54
CA PRO A 175 14.61 -7.61 -22.37
C PRO A 175 15.10 -6.24 -22.89
N ALA A 176 15.85 -5.49 -22.10
CA ALA A 176 16.42 -4.21 -22.55
C ALA A 176 17.46 -4.40 -23.66
N VAL A 177 18.23 -5.49 -23.61
CA VAL A 177 19.16 -5.87 -24.69
C VAL A 177 18.38 -6.20 -25.97
N ARG A 178 17.28 -6.95 -25.87
CA ARG A 178 16.42 -7.28 -27.03
C ARG A 178 15.88 -6.02 -27.71
N VAL A 179 15.32 -5.10 -26.93
CA VAL A 179 14.80 -3.82 -27.44
C VAL A 179 15.92 -2.99 -28.11
N ALA A 180 17.08 -2.90 -27.48
CA ALA A 180 18.21 -2.16 -28.05
C ALA A 180 18.68 -2.74 -29.39
N ILE A 181 18.74 -4.08 -29.51
CA ILE A 181 19.09 -4.75 -30.76
C ILE A 181 18.02 -4.51 -31.83
N GLU A 182 16.74 -4.57 -31.47
CA GLU A 182 15.64 -4.30 -32.40
C GLU A 182 15.68 -2.87 -32.94
N GLU A 183 15.96 -1.88 -32.09
CA GLU A 183 16.15 -0.49 -32.49
C GLU A 183 17.35 -0.33 -33.43
N GLN A 184 18.49 -0.90 -33.05
CA GLN A 184 19.71 -0.84 -33.88
C GLN A 184 19.52 -1.54 -35.23
N ASN A 185 18.78 -2.65 -35.29
CA ASN A 185 18.47 -3.34 -36.53
C ASN A 185 17.50 -2.55 -37.42
N LYS A 186 16.54 -1.80 -36.84
CA LYS A 186 15.69 -0.88 -37.61
C LYS A 186 16.52 0.22 -38.26
N GLU A 187 17.47 0.79 -37.53
CA GLU A 187 18.38 1.82 -38.05
C GLU A 187 19.31 1.27 -39.13
N ALA A 188 19.90 0.09 -38.91
CA ALA A 188 20.76 -0.56 -39.90
C ALA A 188 20.03 -0.80 -41.23
N VAL A 189 18.80 -1.32 -41.17
CA VAL A 189 17.96 -1.53 -42.36
C VAL A 189 17.62 -0.19 -43.04
N ALA A 190 17.30 0.85 -42.27
CA ALA A 190 17.04 2.19 -42.82
C ALA A 190 18.26 2.80 -43.52
N GLN A 191 19.47 2.43 -43.09
CA GLN A 191 20.75 2.84 -43.68
C GLN A 191 21.24 1.89 -44.79
N GLY A 192 20.46 0.87 -45.16
CA GLY A 192 20.84 -0.13 -46.17
C GLY A 192 21.95 -1.09 -45.73
N ARG A 193 22.23 -1.18 -44.41
CA ARG A 193 23.18 -2.11 -43.81
C ARG A 193 22.49 -3.42 -43.42
N GLU A 194 23.27 -4.49 -43.30
CA GLU A 194 22.79 -5.79 -42.85
C GLU A 194 22.35 -5.77 -41.38
N LYS A 195 21.41 -6.65 -41.03
CA LYS A 195 20.92 -6.81 -39.66
C LYS A 195 21.98 -7.49 -38.80
N ILE A 196 22.12 -6.99 -37.58
CA ILE A 196 22.94 -7.61 -36.55
C ILE A 196 22.24 -8.88 -36.06
N PRO A 197 22.94 -10.03 -35.99
CA PRO A 197 22.37 -11.27 -35.47
C PRO A 197 22.06 -11.12 -33.97
N ALA A 198 20.76 -11.05 -33.64
CA ALA A 198 20.31 -10.80 -32.28
C ALA A 198 20.57 -11.97 -31.32
N GLU A 199 20.51 -13.20 -31.83
CA GLU A 199 20.54 -14.40 -31.00
C GLU A 199 21.86 -14.57 -30.24
N GLY A 200 23.01 -14.34 -30.91
CA GLY A 200 24.32 -14.42 -30.25
C GLY A 200 24.51 -13.36 -29.15
N LEU A 201 24.03 -12.14 -29.37
CA LEU A 201 24.10 -11.06 -28.37
C LEU A 201 23.19 -11.35 -27.16
N ILE A 202 22.02 -11.92 -27.39
CA ILE A 202 21.09 -12.34 -26.34
C ILE A 202 21.70 -13.48 -25.51
N GLN A 203 22.34 -14.47 -26.16
CA GLN A 203 23.02 -15.56 -25.45
C GLN A 203 24.15 -15.03 -24.55
N ILE A 204 24.96 -14.08 -25.02
CA ILE A 204 25.99 -13.43 -24.21
C ILE A 204 25.36 -12.72 -23.00
N ALA A 205 24.26 -11.98 -23.22
CA ALA A 205 23.54 -11.31 -22.14
C ALA A 205 23.02 -12.29 -21.08
N GLU A 206 22.47 -13.43 -21.51
CA GLU A 206 21.97 -14.50 -20.63
C GLU A 206 23.10 -15.17 -19.83
N GLN A 207 24.28 -15.34 -20.45
CA GLN A 207 25.47 -15.88 -19.77
C GLN A 207 26.07 -14.91 -18.74
N LEU A 208 26.05 -13.61 -19.01
CA LEU A 208 26.60 -12.58 -18.10
C LEU A 208 25.65 -12.26 -16.94
N LEU A 209 24.34 -12.44 -17.13
CA LEU A 209 23.31 -12.03 -16.18
C LEU A 209 23.52 -12.60 -14.76
N PRO A 210 23.77 -13.91 -14.53
CA PRO A 210 23.96 -14.44 -13.18
C PRO A 210 25.10 -13.75 -12.43
N ARG A 211 26.24 -13.53 -13.11
CA ARG A 211 27.43 -12.88 -12.54
C ARG A 211 27.16 -11.42 -12.19
N LEU A 212 26.47 -10.69 -13.07
CA LEU A 212 26.08 -9.30 -12.83
C LEU A 212 25.10 -9.17 -11.65
N ARG A 213 24.11 -10.07 -11.54
CA ARG A 213 23.15 -10.07 -10.43
C ARG A 213 23.82 -10.31 -9.08
N VAL A 214 24.82 -11.18 -9.02
CA VAL A 214 25.63 -11.38 -7.80
C VAL A 214 26.38 -10.10 -7.44
N ALA A 215 27.01 -9.44 -8.40
CA ALA A 215 27.73 -8.19 -8.16
C ALA A 215 26.82 -7.05 -7.68
N GLU A 216 25.68 -6.80 -8.34
CA GLU A 216 24.69 -5.80 -7.91
C GLU A 216 24.17 -6.11 -6.50
N TRP A 217 23.92 -7.39 -6.21
CA TRP A 217 23.46 -7.82 -4.90
C TRP A 217 24.53 -7.56 -3.83
N ARG A 218 25.80 -7.91 -4.08
CA ARG A 218 26.92 -7.65 -3.15
C ARG A 218 27.05 -6.16 -2.87
N ASP A 219 26.99 -5.31 -3.90
CA ASP A 219 27.06 -3.87 -3.75
C ASP A 219 25.92 -3.28 -2.92
N ARG A 220 24.71 -3.83 -3.07
CA ARG A 220 23.56 -3.45 -2.23
C ARG A 220 23.70 -3.97 -0.80
N ALA A 221 24.20 -5.18 -0.61
CA ALA A 221 24.40 -5.78 0.71
C ALA A 221 25.50 -5.08 1.52
N LEU A 222 26.63 -4.73 0.89
CA LEU A 222 27.69 -3.92 1.52
C LEU A 222 27.22 -2.51 1.88
N GLY A 223 26.34 -1.92 1.04
CA GLY A 223 25.67 -0.66 1.37
C GLY A 223 24.69 -0.79 2.53
N ALA A 224 24.05 -1.94 2.71
CA ALA A 224 23.16 -2.21 3.83
C ALA A 224 23.94 -2.45 5.14
N GLU A 225 25.09 -3.10 5.04
CA GLU A 225 25.96 -3.42 6.18
C GLU A 225 26.42 -2.18 6.95
N THR A 226 26.69 -1.07 6.27
CA THR A 226 27.10 0.18 6.94
C THR A 226 25.99 0.85 7.74
N ILE A 227 24.73 0.50 7.49
CA ILE A 227 23.55 1.07 8.16
C ILE A 227 22.69 -0.03 8.78
N ILE A 228 23.28 -1.18 9.10
CA ILE A 228 22.53 -2.40 9.41
C ILE A 228 21.57 -2.24 10.59
N GLU A 229 21.91 -1.37 11.56
CA GLU A 229 21.12 -1.04 12.74
C GLU A 229 20.03 0.00 12.51
N GLU A 230 20.01 0.66 11.35
CA GLU A 230 19.04 1.73 11.02
C GLU A 230 18.35 1.51 9.67
N VAL A 231 18.69 0.44 8.96
CA VAL A 231 18.13 0.07 7.66
C VAL A 231 16.62 -0.19 7.71
N ASP A 232 15.90 0.22 6.67
CA ASP A 232 14.48 -0.04 6.50
C ASP A 232 14.18 -1.53 6.30
N LEU A 233 13.21 -2.05 7.06
CA LEU A 233 12.82 -3.46 7.01
C LEU A 233 12.34 -3.92 5.63
N ARG A 234 11.71 -3.05 4.83
CA ARG A 234 11.27 -3.41 3.48
C ARG A 234 12.46 -3.64 2.57
N ASP A 235 13.46 -2.76 2.66
CA ASP A 235 14.67 -2.87 1.86
C ASP A 235 15.47 -4.13 2.25
N LEU A 236 15.57 -4.41 3.55
CA LEU A 236 16.28 -5.60 4.05
C LEU A 236 15.55 -6.90 3.67
N ARG A 237 14.21 -6.95 3.74
CA ARG A 237 13.40 -8.08 3.23
C ARG A 237 13.61 -8.29 1.74
N SER A 238 13.58 -7.20 0.96
CA SER A 238 13.82 -7.26 -0.48
C SER A 238 15.21 -7.80 -0.81
N LEU A 239 16.23 -7.43 -0.03
CA LEU A 239 17.61 -7.89 -0.20
C LEU A 239 17.76 -9.38 0.14
N VAL A 240 17.11 -9.85 1.20
CA VAL A 240 17.12 -11.28 1.57
C VAL A 240 16.39 -12.11 0.52
N VAL A 241 15.22 -11.68 0.06
CA VAL A 241 14.47 -12.40 -0.98
C VAL A 241 15.24 -12.47 -2.29
N SER A 242 15.90 -11.38 -2.71
CA SER A 242 16.71 -11.40 -3.93
C SER A 242 17.94 -12.29 -3.83
N SER A 243 18.46 -12.53 -2.61
CA SER A 243 19.58 -13.46 -2.41
C SER A 243 19.26 -14.92 -2.74
N GLU A 244 18.00 -15.33 -2.59
CA GLU A 244 17.55 -16.71 -2.87
C GLU A 244 17.54 -17.04 -4.36
N GLN A 245 17.57 -16.01 -5.22
CA GLN A 245 17.59 -16.15 -6.67
C GLN A 245 19.01 -16.13 -7.25
N LEU A 246 20.03 -15.94 -6.41
CA LEU A 246 21.42 -15.92 -6.84
C LEU A 246 21.90 -17.34 -7.14
N VAL A 247 22.72 -17.48 -8.17
CA VAL A 247 23.28 -18.75 -8.63
C VAL A 247 24.81 -18.65 -8.59
N ALA A 248 25.47 -19.77 -8.28
CA ALA A 248 26.93 -19.88 -8.26
C ALA A 248 27.64 -18.82 -7.40
N ILE A 249 27.10 -18.57 -6.20
CA ILE A 249 27.73 -17.65 -5.24
C ILE A 249 28.96 -18.27 -4.57
N ASP A 250 30.00 -17.47 -4.41
CA ASP A 250 31.22 -17.77 -3.66
C ASP A 250 30.99 -17.75 -2.15
N GLU A 251 31.98 -18.23 -1.39
CA GLU A 251 31.86 -18.37 0.07
C GLU A 251 31.68 -17.01 0.77
N GLU A 252 32.35 -15.95 0.30
CA GLU A 252 32.18 -14.61 0.87
C GLU A 252 30.75 -14.09 0.67
N THR A 253 30.18 -14.28 -0.52
CA THR A 253 28.78 -13.91 -0.79
C THR A 253 27.83 -14.72 0.08
N ARG A 254 28.07 -16.04 0.27
CA ARG A 254 27.26 -16.87 1.17
C ARG A 254 27.30 -16.36 2.60
N ALA A 255 28.47 -16.00 3.11
CA ALA A 255 28.63 -15.41 4.43
C ALA A 255 27.86 -14.09 4.54
N LEU A 256 27.91 -13.25 3.51
CA LEU A 256 27.16 -11.99 3.47
C LEU A 256 25.63 -12.24 3.44
N VAL A 257 25.16 -13.24 2.70
CA VAL A 257 23.74 -13.65 2.69
C VAL A 257 23.30 -14.08 4.09
N ALA A 258 24.09 -14.92 4.75
CA ALA A 258 23.80 -15.37 6.11
C ALA A 258 23.74 -14.19 7.09
N LYS A 259 24.68 -13.24 6.99
CA LYS A 259 24.68 -12.00 7.78
C LYS A 259 23.43 -11.16 7.54
N MET A 260 23.00 -10.97 6.29
CA MET A 260 21.78 -10.21 5.97
C MET A 260 20.51 -10.91 6.49
N LYS A 261 20.46 -12.25 6.45
CA LYS A 261 19.36 -13.03 7.04
C LYS A 261 19.28 -12.87 8.55
N GLN A 262 20.42 -12.96 9.24
CA GLN A 262 20.49 -12.73 10.68
C GLN A 262 20.09 -11.29 11.05
N ALA A 263 20.60 -10.31 10.31
CA ALA A 263 20.24 -8.91 10.50
C ALA A 263 18.74 -8.67 10.33
N LEU A 264 18.10 -9.33 9.37
CA LEU A 264 16.65 -9.24 9.18
C LEU A 264 15.87 -9.70 10.43
N VAL A 265 16.29 -10.79 11.06
CA VAL A 265 15.66 -11.31 12.28
C VAL A 265 15.83 -10.30 13.42
N VAL A 266 17.06 -9.87 13.70
CA VAL A 266 17.38 -8.94 14.79
C VAL A 266 16.64 -7.60 14.63
N ARG A 267 16.67 -7.03 13.42
CA ARG A 267 15.98 -5.76 13.14
C ARG A 267 14.48 -5.91 13.23
N GLN A 268 13.93 -7.04 12.78
CA GLN A 268 12.51 -7.30 12.91
C GLN A 268 12.07 -7.38 14.38
N GLU A 269 12.82 -8.09 15.23
CA GLU A 269 12.54 -8.17 16.67
C GLU A 269 12.64 -6.81 17.35
N THR A 270 13.67 -6.04 16.99
CA THR A 270 13.85 -4.67 17.47
C THR A 270 12.64 -3.80 17.11
N GLU A 271 12.24 -3.76 15.84
CA GLU A 271 11.09 -2.97 15.39
C GLU A 271 9.77 -3.41 16.04
N ILE A 272 9.58 -4.71 16.28
CA ILE A 272 8.41 -5.21 17.02
C ILE A 272 8.42 -4.69 18.46
N ARG A 273 9.57 -4.75 19.15
CA ARG A 273 9.72 -4.22 20.50
C ARG A 273 9.44 -2.71 20.53
N LEU A 274 10.06 -1.93 19.64
CA LEU A 274 9.88 -0.49 19.57
C LEU A 274 8.42 -0.11 19.26
N TRP A 275 7.77 -0.85 18.38
CA TRP A 275 6.35 -0.68 18.06
C TRP A 275 5.44 -0.91 19.28
N LEU A 276 5.69 -1.95 20.07
CA LEU A 276 4.95 -2.22 21.30
C LEU A 276 5.18 -1.14 22.36
N GLU A 277 6.43 -0.68 22.52
CA GLU A 277 6.78 0.44 23.40
C GLU A 277 6.05 1.74 23.02
N ASP A 278 5.96 2.03 21.71
CA ASP A 278 5.27 3.23 21.22
C ASP A 278 3.77 3.18 21.52
N ILE A 279 3.15 2.00 21.39
CA ILE A 279 1.75 1.78 21.75
C ILE A 279 1.55 1.93 23.26
N ALA A 280 2.40 1.31 24.07
CA ALA A 280 2.34 1.42 25.53
C ALA A 280 2.48 2.86 25.98
N THR A 281 3.43 3.60 25.41
CA THR A 281 3.68 5.02 25.72
C THR A 281 2.50 5.88 25.27
N ALA A 282 1.95 5.65 24.07
CA ALA A 282 0.78 6.36 23.58
C ALA A 282 -0.45 6.11 24.47
N THR A 283 -0.62 4.89 24.96
CA THR A 283 -1.70 4.52 25.89
C THR A 283 -1.54 5.24 27.22
N LYS A 284 -0.34 5.19 27.83
CA LYS A 284 -0.02 5.85 29.11
C LYS A 284 -0.20 7.37 29.07
N ILE A 285 0.17 8.01 27.96
CA ILE A 285 0.04 9.47 27.80
C ILE A 285 -1.42 9.88 27.49
N GLY A 286 -2.34 8.93 27.29
CA GLY A 286 -3.75 9.23 26.97
C GLY A 286 -4.01 9.52 25.49
N ARG A 287 -3.06 9.21 24.60
CA ARG A 287 -3.23 9.28 23.13
C ARG A 287 -3.86 8.01 22.57
N VAL A 288 -5.03 7.66 23.07
CA VAL A 288 -5.71 6.38 22.81
C VAL A 288 -5.98 6.13 21.32
N VAL A 289 -6.50 7.13 20.59
CA VAL A 289 -6.72 7.02 19.13
C VAL A 289 -5.42 6.70 18.37
N ARG A 290 -4.29 7.28 18.79
CA ARG A 290 -2.99 7.00 18.17
C ARG A 290 -2.49 5.59 18.55
N ALA A 291 -2.66 5.18 19.80
CA ALA A 291 -2.32 3.82 20.26
C ALA A 291 -3.11 2.76 19.47
N LEU A 292 -4.42 2.93 19.32
CA LEU A 292 -5.29 2.07 18.52
C LEU A 292 -4.84 1.99 17.05
N ARG A 293 -4.51 3.13 16.43
CA ARG A 293 -3.99 3.17 15.06
C ARG A 293 -2.62 2.52 14.90
N LEU A 294 -1.73 2.67 15.89
CA LEU A 294 -0.44 1.98 15.88
C LEU A 294 -0.62 0.47 16.03
N SER A 295 -1.52 0.04 16.91
CA SER A 295 -1.81 -1.39 17.16
C SER A 295 -2.34 -2.13 15.93
N SER A 296 -2.94 -1.43 14.98
CA SER A 296 -3.37 -2.04 13.71
C SER A 296 -2.23 -2.19 12.70
N GLN A 297 -1.08 -1.54 12.88
CA GLN A 297 0.02 -1.53 11.90
C GLN A 297 1.27 -2.24 12.42
N PRO A 298 1.26 -3.58 12.57
CA PRO A 298 2.42 -4.30 13.05
C PRO A 298 3.55 -4.32 12.01
N PRO A 299 4.84 -4.27 12.42
CA PRO A 299 5.98 -4.34 11.51
C PRO A 299 6.01 -5.62 10.65
N LYS A 300 5.45 -6.72 11.17
CA LYS A 300 5.27 -8.00 10.46
C LYS A 300 3.83 -8.47 10.65
N ALA A 301 3.24 -8.99 9.57
CA ALA A 301 1.90 -9.55 9.65
C ALA A 301 1.86 -10.78 10.57
N GLY A 302 0.84 -10.86 11.42
CA GLY A 302 0.67 -11.98 12.36
C GLY A 302 1.53 -11.91 13.63
N VAL A 303 2.13 -10.75 13.93
CA VAL A 303 2.76 -10.53 15.24
C VAL A 303 1.67 -10.58 16.32
N PRO A 304 1.82 -11.43 17.35
CA PRO A 304 0.83 -11.51 18.42
C PRO A 304 0.80 -10.20 19.22
N PHE A 305 -0.39 -9.78 19.60
CA PHE A 305 -0.56 -8.59 20.43
C PHE A 305 -0.55 -8.98 21.92
N PRO A 306 0.32 -8.41 22.76
CA PRO A 306 0.45 -8.81 24.17
C PRO A 306 -0.88 -8.62 24.95
N PRO A 307 -1.38 -9.65 25.66
CA PRO A 307 -2.66 -9.55 26.38
C PRO A 307 -2.71 -8.44 27.42
N ALA A 308 -1.64 -8.23 28.18
CA ALA A 308 -1.59 -7.16 29.18
C ALA A 308 -1.72 -5.76 28.57
N LEU A 309 -1.08 -5.53 27.42
CA LEU A 309 -1.19 -4.27 26.68
C LEU A 309 -2.59 -4.14 26.03
N ALA A 310 -3.20 -5.25 25.64
CA ALA A 310 -4.56 -5.28 25.14
C ALA A 310 -5.57 -4.80 26.18
N THR A 311 -5.49 -5.32 27.41
CA THR A 311 -6.34 -4.89 28.52
C THR A 311 -6.17 -3.38 28.77
N GLN A 312 -4.92 -2.90 28.90
CA GLN A 312 -4.66 -1.47 29.08
C GLN A 312 -5.24 -0.59 27.96
N LEU A 313 -5.16 -1.05 26.71
CA LEU A 313 -5.68 -0.32 25.56
C LEU A 313 -7.21 -0.33 25.52
N VAL A 314 -7.85 -1.45 25.90
CA VAL A 314 -9.31 -1.55 26.04
C VAL A 314 -9.79 -0.62 27.15
N ASP A 315 -9.19 -0.68 28.34
CA ASP A 315 -9.55 0.14 29.49
C ASP A 315 -9.44 1.64 29.15
N ALA A 316 -8.33 2.03 28.53
CA ALA A 316 -8.13 3.41 28.08
C ALA A 316 -9.14 3.84 27.00
N THR A 317 -9.58 2.91 26.14
CA THR A 317 -10.61 3.19 25.12
C THR A 317 -11.97 3.36 25.76
N VAL A 318 -12.36 2.46 26.66
CA VAL A 318 -13.63 2.52 27.40
C VAL A 318 -13.71 3.77 28.27
N ALA A 319 -12.64 4.12 28.98
CA ALA A 319 -12.55 5.37 29.73
C ALA A 319 -12.68 6.63 28.85
N GLY A 320 -12.38 6.53 27.56
CA GLY A 320 -12.53 7.60 26.58
C GLY A 320 -13.95 7.74 25.99
N LEU A 321 -14.80 6.71 26.15
CA LEU A 321 -16.17 6.61 25.66
C LEU A 321 -17.17 6.84 26.80
N THR A 322 -17.20 8.06 27.35
CA THR A 322 -18.09 8.44 28.44
C THR A 322 -19.42 9.01 27.91
N PRO A 323 -20.51 8.95 28.72
CA PRO A 323 -21.81 9.50 28.32
C PRO A 323 -21.78 10.98 27.94
N ASP A 324 -20.95 11.77 28.60
CA ASP A 324 -20.82 13.22 28.39
C ASP A 324 -19.81 13.59 27.29
N ALA A 325 -19.11 12.61 26.72
CA ALA A 325 -18.15 12.88 25.66
C ALA A 325 -18.85 13.30 24.37
N PRO A 326 -18.29 14.27 23.61
CA PRO A 326 -18.88 14.72 22.36
C PRO A 326 -18.89 13.60 21.31
N ALA A 327 -19.89 13.62 20.43
CA ALA A 327 -20.06 12.62 19.36
C ALA A 327 -18.81 12.50 18.46
N GLU A 328 -18.09 13.60 18.17
CA GLU A 328 -16.83 13.58 17.41
C GLU A 328 -15.76 12.67 18.05
N ARG A 329 -15.68 12.66 19.40
CA ARG A 329 -14.72 11.84 20.14
C ARG A 329 -15.12 10.36 20.08
N TRP A 330 -16.41 10.07 20.22
CA TRP A 330 -16.96 8.73 20.04
C TRP A 330 -16.64 8.18 18.66
N ILE A 331 -16.95 8.94 17.60
CA ILE A 331 -16.65 8.59 16.21
C ILE A 331 -15.15 8.30 16.03
N ALA A 332 -14.27 9.20 16.49
CA ALA A 332 -12.83 9.05 16.31
C ALA A 332 -12.24 7.82 17.03
N LEU A 333 -12.73 7.52 18.24
CA LEU A 333 -12.31 6.35 19.01
C LEU A 333 -12.84 5.06 18.39
N MET A 334 -14.12 5.01 18.01
CA MET A 334 -14.72 3.84 17.37
C MET A 334 -14.08 3.51 16.02
N GLU A 335 -13.81 4.51 15.19
CA GLU A 335 -13.08 4.36 13.93
C GLU A 335 -11.69 3.77 14.13
N ALA A 336 -10.99 4.15 15.19
CA ALA A 336 -9.67 3.59 15.49
C ALA A 336 -9.77 2.21 16.12
N ALA A 337 -10.75 2.00 17.01
CA ALA A 337 -10.97 0.76 17.73
C ALA A 337 -11.36 -0.37 16.78
N ALA A 338 -12.29 -0.12 15.85
CA ALA A 338 -12.80 -1.14 14.93
C ALA A 338 -11.73 -1.84 14.09
N PHE A 339 -10.59 -1.19 13.84
CA PHE A 339 -9.48 -1.78 13.07
C PHE A 339 -8.30 -2.23 13.95
N SER A 340 -8.36 -2.01 15.25
CA SER A 340 -7.39 -2.50 16.23
C SER A 340 -7.62 -3.99 16.54
N PRO A 341 -6.59 -4.76 16.95
CA PRO A 341 -6.78 -6.14 17.44
C PRO A 341 -7.71 -6.25 18.66
N VAL A 342 -8.00 -5.15 19.37
CA VAL A 342 -8.82 -5.16 20.59
C VAL A 342 -10.32 -4.87 20.34
N HIS A 343 -10.74 -4.67 19.09
CA HIS A 343 -12.08 -4.20 18.73
C HIS A 343 -13.21 -5.04 19.34
N GLY A 344 -13.08 -6.36 19.41
CA GLY A 344 -14.09 -7.26 19.97
C GLY A 344 -14.28 -7.13 21.49
N LYS A 345 -13.36 -6.48 22.21
CA LYS A 345 -13.37 -6.33 23.67
C LYS A 345 -13.76 -4.93 24.14
N VAL A 346 -13.94 -3.98 23.22
CA VAL A 346 -14.38 -2.62 23.56
C VAL A 346 -15.89 -2.63 23.78
N LEU A 347 -16.30 -2.48 25.04
CA LEU A 347 -17.71 -2.35 25.44
C LEU A 347 -17.83 -1.23 26.48
N PRO A 348 -18.27 -0.02 26.09
CA PRO A 348 -18.53 1.05 27.05
C PRO A 348 -19.77 0.72 27.91
N PRO A 349 -19.81 1.21 29.17
CA PRO A 349 -20.89 0.89 30.11
C PRO A 349 -22.23 1.55 29.74
N ALA A 350 -22.20 2.63 28.96
CA ALA A 350 -23.39 3.36 28.52
C ALA A 350 -23.14 4.05 27.17
N VAL A 351 -24.24 4.32 26.47
CA VAL A 351 -24.30 5.10 25.21
C VAL A 351 -24.17 6.60 25.55
N PRO A 352 -23.65 7.46 24.64
CA PRO A 352 -23.60 8.90 24.88
C PRO A 352 -24.99 9.51 25.09
N ALA A 353 -25.06 10.53 25.95
CA ALA A 353 -26.30 11.25 26.24
C ALA A 353 -26.89 11.93 24.99
N VAL A 354 -26.02 12.35 24.07
CA VAL A 354 -26.40 12.94 22.78
C VAL A 354 -25.93 12.04 21.66
N VAL A 355 -26.88 11.43 20.97
CA VAL A 355 -26.62 10.58 19.79
C VAL A 355 -26.89 11.40 18.53
N SER A 356 -25.86 11.71 17.77
CA SER A 356 -25.99 12.39 16.48
C SER A 356 -26.21 11.40 15.33
N ASP A 357 -26.82 11.88 14.24
CA ASP A 357 -27.00 11.09 13.02
C ASP A 357 -25.66 10.57 12.44
N GLU A 358 -24.60 11.36 12.56
CA GLU A 358 -23.25 10.98 12.12
C GLU A 358 -22.68 9.84 12.98
N LEU A 359 -22.94 9.88 14.29
CA LEU A 359 -22.53 8.81 15.20
C LEU A 359 -23.29 7.52 14.86
N LEU A 360 -24.61 7.58 14.66
CA LEU A 360 -25.40 6.41 14.25
C LEU A 360 -24.94 5.83 12.91
N LYS A 361 -24.67 6.67 11.91
CA LYS A 361 -24.10 6.22 10.62
C LYS A 361 -22.77 5.50 10.81
N THR A 362 -21.92 6.00 11.72
CA THR A 362 -20.64 5.38 12.03
C THR A 362 -20.82 4.02 12.72
N VAL A 363 -21.71 3.93 13.70
CA VAL A 363 -22.05 2.68 14.40
C VAL A 363 -22.59 1.64 13.42
N THR A 364 -23.55 2.01 12.57
CA THR A 364 -24.12 1.09 11.56
C THR A 364 -23.06 0.60 10.58
N ARG A 365 -22.17 1.49 10.13
CA ARG A 365 -21.07 1.11 9.22
C ARG A 365 -20.08 0.16 9.89
N LEU A 366 -19.74 0.40 11.16
CA LEU A 366 -18.76 -0.39 11.92
C LEU A 366 -19.36 -1.65 12.57
N GLY A 367 -20.68 -1.79 12.58
CA GLY A 367 -21.39 -2.93 13.18
C GLY A 367 -20.86 -4.31 12.78
N PRO A 368 -20.50 -4.58 11.51
CA PRO A 368 -19.91 -5.87 11.12
C PRO A 368 -18.58 -6.19 11.82
N LEU A 369 -17.82 -5.18 12.24
CA LEU A 369 -16.55 -5.32 12.98
C LEU A 369 -16.75 -5.25 14.49
N MET A 370 -17.75 -4.52 14.98
CA MET A 370 -18.02 -4.34 16.41
C MET A 370 -19.51 -4.59 16.74
N PRO A 371 -19.98 -5.84 16.61
CA PRO A 371 -21.40 -6.16 16.78
C PRO A 371 -21.89 -5.88 18.21
N GLN A 372 -21.04 -6.07 19.22
CA GLN A 372 -21.37 -5.79 20.62
C GLN A 372 -21.66 -4.30 20.86
N LEU A 373 -20.97 -3.41 20.13
CA LEU A 373 -21.20 -1.98 20.23
C LEU A 373 -22.44 -1.57 19.42
N ALA A 374 -22.66 -2.14 18.24
CA ALA A 374 -23.90 -1.92 17.50
C ALA A 374 -25.15 -2.32 18.32
N ALA A 375 -25.07 -3.43 19.05
CA ALA A 375 -26.12 -3.87 19.97
C ALA A 375 -26.41 -2.85 21.09
N LEU A 376 -25.39 -2.21 21.67
CA LEU A 376 -25.58 -1.15 22.67
C LEU A 376 -26.38 0.05 22.12
N PHE A 377 -26.20 0.36 20.82
CA PHE A 377 -26.95 1.42 20.14
C PHE A 377 -28.29 0.94 19.56
N GLY A 378 -28.70 -0.32 19.81
CA GLY A 378 -29.92 -0.91 19.26
C GLY A 378 -29.88 -1.14 17.74
N VAL A 379 -28.69 -1.16 17.13
CA VAL A 379 -28.52 -1.39 15.69
C VAL A 379 -28.35 -2.88 15.43
N MET A 380 -29.29 -3.48 14.70
CA MET A 380 -29.15 -4.87 14.25
C MET A 380 -28.13 -4.97 13.11
N VAL A 381 -27.11 -5.82 13.32
CA VAL A 381 -26.07 -6.09 12.32
C VAL A 381 -26.47 -7.34 11.53
N ASP A 382 -26.56 -7.22 10.21
CA ASP A 382 -26.72 -8.39 9.34
C ASP A 382 -25.47 -9.28 9.45
N PRO A 383 -25.59 -10.57 9.82
CA PRO A 383 -24.46 -11.50 9.90
C PRO A 383 -23.69 -11.65 8.59
N LYS A 384 -24.29 -11.33 7.44
CA LYS A 384 -23.66 -11.37 6.11
C LYS A 384 -23.06 -10.03 5.67
N ALA A 385 -23.18 -8.98 6.48
CA ALA A 385 -22.64 -7.68 6.15
C ALA A 385 -21.12 -7.72 6.03
N ARG A 386 -20.58 -7.11 4.97
CA ARG A 386 -19.14 -7.06 4.74
C ARG A 386 -18.49 -6.04 5.67
N ALA A 387 -17.33 -6.41 6.22
CA ALA A 387 -16.50 -5.50 6.98
C ALA A 387 -16.14 -4.24 6.16
N PRO A 388 -16.35 -3.04 6.69
CA PRO A 388 -15.97 -1.81 5.99
C PRO A 388 -14.45 -1.67 5.94
N ARG A 389 -13.96 -0.88 4.98
CA ARG A 389 -12.55 -0.45 4.95
C ARG A 389 -12.34 0.77 5.87
N PRO A 390 -11.11 0.96 6.40
CA PRO A 390 -10.76 2.17 7.11
C PRO A 390 -10.97 3.41 6.24
N LEU A 391 -11.55 4.46 6.81
CA LEU A 391 -11.68 5.73 6.10
C LEU A 391 -10.29 6.36 5.90
N PRO A 392 -10.01 6.95 4.72
CA PRO A 392 -8.78 7.70 4.52
C PRO A 392 -8.73 8.86 5.53
N MET A 393 -7.60 9.03 6.20
CA MET A 393 -7.41 10.22 7.03
C MET A 393 -7.51 11.45 6.14
N ALA A 394 -8.33 12.42 6.54
CA ALA A 394 -8.29 13.75 5.96
C ALA A 394 -6.87 14.30 6.19
N ARG A 395 -6.04 14.27 5.15
CA ARG A 395 -4.75 14.97 5.20
C ARG A 395 -5.10 16.43 5.42
N PRO A 396 -4.52 17.12 6.42
CA PRO A 396 -4.61 18.57 6.45
C PRO A 396 -4.16 19.04 5.08
N THR A 397 -5.03 19.76 4.37
CA THR A 397 -4.70 20.36 3.10
C THR A 397 -3.50 21.23 3.37
N ARG A 398 -2.31 20.78 2.95
CA ARG A 398 -1.14 21.66 2.94
C ARG A 398 -1.60 22.89 2.18
N PRO A 399 -1.55 24.11 2.76
CA PRO A 399 -1.86 25.30 2.00
C PRO A 399 -0.99 25.20 0.74
N LYS A 400 -1.64 25.25 -0.44
CA LYS A 400 -0.92 25.23 -1.72
C LYS A 400 0.13 26.33 -1.59
N LYS A 401 1.42 25.95 -1.53
CA LYS A 401 2.48 26.92 -1.74
C LYS A 401 2.21 27.46 -3.12
N LYS A 402 1.77 28.72 -3.19
CA LYS A 402 1.68 29.46 -4.44
C LYS A 402 3.01 29.24 -5.16
N SER A 403 2.95 28.78 -6.41
CA SER A 403 4.17 28.65 -7.21
C SER A 403 4.84 30.01 -7.28
N ALA A 404 6.18 30.04 -7.34
CA ALA A 404 6.95 31.28 -7.47
C ALA A 404 6.51 32.15 -8.68
N SER A 405 5.79 31.56 -9.65
CA SER A 405 5.17 32.26 -10.77
C SER A 405 4.00 33.17 -10.39
N GLU A 406 3.30 32.93 -9.27
CA GLU A 406 2.20 33.81 -8.81
C GLU A 406 2.69 34.99 -7.99
N VAL A 407 3.89 34.91 -7.39
CA VAL A 407 4.50 36.01 -6.61
C VAL A 407 5.04 37.10 -7.54
N ASN A 408 5.60 36.73 -8.70
CA ASN A 408 6.11 37.70 -9.67
C ASN A 408 4.99 38.45 -10.41
N LYS A 409 3.81 37.85 -10.59
CA LYS A 409 2.67 38.55 -11.23
C LYS A 409 2.05 39.64 -10.34
N SER A 410 2.17 39.49 -9.01
CA SER A 410 1.77 40.53 -8.05
C SER A 410 2.81 41.63 -7.85
N ALA A 411 4.08 41.39 -8.20
CA ALA A 411 5.12 42.41 -8.15
C ALA A 411 5.04 43.35 -9.36
N ASP A 412 4.87 42.82 -10.57
CA ASP A 412 4.78 43.62 -11.81
C ASP A 412 3.50 44.46 -11.93
N ALA A 413 2.42 44.11 -11.21
CA ALA A 413 1.21 44.92 -11.18
C ALA A 413 1.34 46.17 -10.28
N VAL A 414 2.27 46.17 -9.31
CA VAL A 414 2.48 47.32 -8.41
C VAL A 414 3.50 48.30 -8.98
N SER A 415 4.44 47.84 -9.81
CA SER A 415 5.42 48.70 -10.50
C SER A 415 4.82 49.46 -11.69
N ALA A 416 3.77 48.93 -12.34
CA ALA A 416 3.12 49.60 -13.47
C ALA A 416 2.19 50.77 -13.07
N GLU A 417 1.79 50.87 -11.81
CA GLU A 417 0.90 51.93 -11.32
C GLU A 417 1.68 53.15 -10.75
N LYS A 418 2.99 53.01 -10.55
CA LYS A 418 3.87 54.11 -10.07
C LYS A 418 4.59 54.89 -11.17
N THR A 419 4.57 54.44 -12.42
CA THR A 419 5.22 55.14 -13.56
C THR A 419 4.25 55.92 -14.45
N SER A 420 3.00 56.12 -14.02
CA SER A 420 2.03 57.01 -14.69
C SER A 420 1.63 58.22 -13.84
N ALA A 421 2.40 58.51 -12.80
CA ALA A 421 2.27 59.72 -11.99
C ALA A 421 3.65 60.37 -11.84
N GLU A 422 4.21 60.82 -12.97
CA GLU A 422 5.19 61.91 -13.03
C GLU A 422 4.97 62.72 -14.30
#